data_AF-A0A1S3BZY8-F1
#
_entry.id   AF-A0A1S3BZY8-F1
#
_cell.length_a   1.000
_cell.length_b   1.000
_cell.length_c   1.000
_cell.angle_alpha   90.00
_cell.angle_beta   90.00
_cell.angle_gamma   90.00
#
_symmetry.space_group_name_H-M   'P 1'
#
loop_
_entity.id
_entity.type
_entity.pdbx_description
1 polymer ?
#
loop_
_entity_poly.entity_id
_entity_poly.type
_entity_poly.pdbx_seq_one_letter_code
_entity_poly.pdbx_strand_id
1 'polypeptide(L)'
;MEGSKLEQKDMVKPLRSFRKKKWSKIDRDIAGSLFFVHILCIFAPFHFNWSAFWVAFVLYVITGLFGISISYHRNLAHRSFILPKWLEYLFAYCGVHALQGDPIDWVSTHRCHHRFVDTEKDPHSPIQGFWFSHITWLVNSYVLTKKVCPKYFVDRQKLERNMFMVYMKQGRPENVGDLEKQAFYRFLHKTYFLHLLLLAVLLYAMGGVPFLIWGMGVRIVVVLHITFMVNSVCHIWGKRLWKTNDLSTNNW
;
A
#
# COMPACT_ATOMS: atom_id res chain seq x y z
N MET A 1 32.94 17.99 -21.37
CA MET A 1 32.80 18.33 -19.94
C MET A 1 31.65 19.29 -19.80
N GLU A 2 30.54 18.84 -19.24
CA GLU A 2 29.57 19.69 -18.52
C GLU A 2 28.69 18.74 -17.70
N GLY A 3 29.17 18.46 -16.49
CA GLY A 3 28.39 17.72 -15.50
C GLY A 3 27.26 18.62 -15.04
N SER A 4 26.05 18.39 -15.57
CA SER A 4 24.82 18.89 -14.96
C SER A 4 24.84 18.47 -13.50
N LYS A 5 25.11 19.43 -12.61
CA LYS A 5 24.88 19.29 -11.17
C LYS A 5 23.37 19.12 -11.03
N LEU A 6 22.93 17.87 -10.88
CA LEU A 6 21.56 17.53 -10.51
C LEU A 6 21.23 18.28 -9.22
N GLU A 7 20.12 19.02 -9.21
CA GLU A 7 19.60 19.65 -7.99
C GLU A 7 19.43 18.56 -6.92
N GLN A 8 20.24 18.64 -5.88
CA GLN A 8 20.05 17.85 -4.68
C GLN A 8 18.71 18.27 -4.08
N LYS A 9 17.70 17.39 -4.15
CA LYS A 9 16.41 17.65 -3.50
C LYS A 9 16.64 17.67 -1.99
N ASP A 10 16.48 18.85 -1.39
CA ASP A 10 16.70 19.02 0.04
C ASP A 10 15.69 18.21 0.85
N MET A 11 16.19 17.60 1.93
CA MET A 11 15.36 16.91 2.91
C MET A 11 14.42 17.92 3.57
N VAL A 12 13.12 17.65 3.50
CA VAL A 12 12.11 18.54 4.09
C VAL A 12 11.80 18.09 5.50
N LYS A 13 11.78 19.03 6.46
CA LYS A 13 11.32 18.74 7.82
C LYS A 13 9.87 18.23 7.75
N PRO A 14 9.53 17.11 8.42
CA PRO A 14 8.18 16.56 8.35
C PRO A 14 7.16 17.59 8.84
N LEU A 15 6.08 17.76 8.07
CA LEU A 15 5.01 18.77 8.28
C LEU A 15 4.49 18.82 9.74
N ARG A 16 4.54 17.69 10.47
CA ARG A 16 4.37 17.62 11.93
C ARG A 16 5.21 16.48 12.51
N SER A 17 5.81 16.70 13.68
CA SER A 17 6.41 15.64 14.50
C SER A 17 5.36 14.57 14.85
N PHE A 18 5.70 13.30 14.67
CA PHE A 18 4.85 12.14 14.99
C PHE A 18 4.25 12.22 16.40
N ARG A 19 4.99 12.78 17.37
CA ARG A 19 4.55 12.96 18.77
C ARG A 19 3.47 14.02 18.97
N LYS A 20 3.40 15.04 18.11
CA LYS A 20 2.43 16.15 18.21
C LYS A 20 1.21 15.95 17.31
N LYS A 21 1.04 14.73 16.76
CA LYS A 21 -0.02 14.41 15.82
C LYS A 21 -1.33 14.10 16.57
N LYS A 22 -2.45 14.67 16.09
CA LYS A 22 -3.80 14.19 16.43
C LYS A 22 -4.12 12.94 15.60
N TRP A 23 -4.35 11.82 16.27
CA TRP A 23 -4.65 10.52 15.65
C TRP A 23 -6.14 10.41 15.30
N SER A 24 -6.43 10.27 14.00
CA SER A 24 -7.78 9.94 13.54
C SER A 24 -8.13 8.48 13.92
N LYS A 25 -9.41 8.11 13.89
CA LYS A 25 -9.83 6.72 14.05
C LYS A 25 -9.13 5.81 13.03
N ILE A 26 -9.04 6.27 11.78
CA ILE A 26 -8.38 5.56 10.68
C ILE A 26 -6.89 5.34 10.96
N ASP A 27 -6.19 6.36 11.45
CA ASP A 27 -4.77 6.20 11.80
C ASP A 27 -4.58 5.12 12.88
N ARG A 28 -5.52 5.04 13.85
CA ARG A 28 -5.49 4.01 14.90
C ARG A 28 -5.82 2.63 14.37
N ASP A 29 -6.81 2.52 13.48
CA ASP A 29 -7.20 1.24 12.88
C ASP A 29 -6.07 0.67 12.00
N ILE A 30 -5.41 1.52 11.19
CA ILE A 30 -4.24 1.14 10.39
C ILE A 30 -3.07 0.75 11.30
N ALA A 31 -2.76 1.58 12.30
CA ALA A 31 -1.68 1.29 13.24
C ALA A 31 -1.92 -0.01 14.02
N GLY A 32 -3.16 -0.25 14.45
CA GLY A 32 -3.58 -1.48 15.12
C GLY A 32 -3.47 -2.70 14.22
N SER A 33 -3.89 -2.59 12.95
CA SER A 33 -3.78 -3.68 11.97
C SER A 33 -2.33 -4.03 11.67
N LEU A 34 -1.48 -3.01 11.44
CA LEU A 34 -0.04 -3.18 11.24
C LEU A 34 0.60 -3.81 12.49
N PHE A 35 0.33 -3.27 13.67
CA PHE A 35 0.86 -3.81 14.92
C PHE A 35 0.46 -5.28 15.11
N PHE A 36 -0.81 -5.61 14.89
CA PHE A 36 -1.33 -6.96 15.03
C PHE A 36 -0.60 -7.98 14.13
N VAL A 37 -0.42 -7.69 12.83
CA VAL A 37 0.28 -8.63 11.93
C VAL A 37 1.76 -8.78 12.26
N HIS A 38 2.41 -7.75 12.81
CA HIS A 38 3.79 -7.85 13.28
C HIS A 38 3.91 -8.67 14.57
N ILE A 39 2.95 -8.54 15.49
CA ILE A 39 2.90 -9.38 16.69
C ILE A 39 2.73 -10.85 16.32
N LEU A 40 1.91 -11.19 15.31
CA LEU A 40 1.80 -12.57 14.83
C LEU A 40 3.17 -13.16 14.42
N CYS A 41 4.06 -12.34 13.85
CA CYS A 41 5.39 -12.79 13.43
C CYS A 41 6.28 -13.20 14.61
N ILE A 42 6.08 -12.63 15.80
CA ILE A 42 6.81 -13.03 17.02
C ILE A 42 6.51 -14.49 17.37
N PHE A 43 5.30 -14.97 17.06
CA PHE A 43 4.88 -16.34 17.32
C PHE A 43 5.28 -17.34 16.23
N ALA A 44 5.86 -16.87 15.10
CA ALA A 44 6.19 -17.73 13.97
C ALA A 44 7.16 -18.89 14.31
N PRO A 45 8.21 -18.72 15.14
CA PRO A 45 9.11 -19.82 15.50
C PRO A 45 8.40 -20.94 16.27
N PHE A 46 7.41 -20.61 17.10
CA PHE A 46 6.68 -21.58 17.95
C PHE A 46 5.59 -22.34 17.17
N HIS A 47 5.21 -21.83 16.00
CA HIS A 47 4.18 -22.41 15.14
C HIS A 47 4.70 -22.74 13.75
N PHE A 48 6.00 -23.03 13.62
CA PHE A 48 6.57 -23.43 12.34
C PHE A 48 6.18 -24.86 11.96
N ASN A 49 5.77 -25.03 10.70
CA ASN A 49 5.80 -26.31 10.02
C ASN A 49 5.89 -26.08 8.50
N TRP A 50 6.35 -27.11 7.78
CA TRP A 50 6.59 -27.03 6.34
C TRP A 50 5.33 -26.73 5.53
N SER A 51 4.17 -27.27 5.91
CA SER A 51 2.91 -27.01 5.21
C SER A 51 2.51 -25.54 5.31
N ALA A 52 2.59 -24.96 6.50
CA ALA A 52 2.28 -23.54 6.75
C ALA A 52 3.26 -22.62 6.01
N PHE A 53 4.55 -22.97 6.00
CA PHE A 53 5.57 -22.26 5.22
C PHE A 53 5.23 -22.26 3.73
N TRP A 54 4.96 -23.41 3.12
CA TRP A 54 4.67 -23.49 1.69
C TRP A 54 3.36 -22.80 1.32
N VAL A 55 2.32 -22.89 2.15
CA VAL A 55 1.08 -22.13 1.96
C VAL A 55 1.36 -20.63 2.01
N ALA A 56 2.15 -20.17 2.97
CA ALA A 56 2.56 -18.77 3.06
C ALA A 56 3.40 -18.33 1.85
N PHE A 57 4.32 -19.16 1.36
CA PHE A 57 5.14 -18.88 0.18
C PHE A 57 4.30 -18.79 -1.10
N VAL A 58 3.38 -19.72 -1.31
CA VAL A 58 2.47 -19.69 -2.46
C VAL A 58 1.57 -18.45 -2.38
N LEU A 59 1.02 -18.13 -1.22
CA LEU A 59 0.25 -16.90 -1.01
C LEU A 59 1.10 -15.63 -1.21
N TYR A 60 2.39 -15.65 -0.84
CA TYR A 60 3.33 -14.58 -1.13
C TYR A 60 3.42 -14.33 -2.64
N VAL A 61 3.60 -15.39 -3.44
CA VAL A 61 3.65 -15.27 -4.91
C VAL A 61 2.33 -14.77 -5.47
N ILE A 62 1.20 -15.36 -5.05
CA ILE A 62 -0.14 -14.97 -5.53
C ILE A 62 -0.44 -13.50 -5.20
N THR A 63 -0.20 -13.07 -3.97
CA THR A 63 -0.61 -11.73 -3.52
C THR A 63 0.42 -10.65 -3.83
N GLY A 64 1.72 -10.95 -3.72
CA GLY A 64 2.80 -10.01 -4.01
C GLY A 64 3.14 -9.88 -5.49
N LEU A 65 3.42 -11.01 -6.17
CA LEU A 65 3.81 -10.98 -7.59
C LEU A 65 2.58 -10.74 -8.47
N PHE A 66 1.56 -11.60 -8.40
CA PHE A 66 0.40 -11.46 -9.28
C PHE A 66 -0.52 -10.32 -8.85
N GLY A 67 -0.80 -10.21 -7.55
CA GLY A 67 -1.68 -9.19 -6.98
C GLY A 67 -1.11 -7.76 -7.05
N ILE A 68 0.04 -7.52 -6.41
CA ILE A 68 0.63 -6.17 -6.36
C ILE A 68 1.43 -5.86 -7.63
N SER A 69 2.43 -6.66 -7.97
CA SER A 69 3.40 -6.30 -9.02
C SER A 69 2.81 -6.33 -10.44
N ILE A 70 2.09 -7.39 -10.80
CA ILE A 70 1.50 -7.54 -12.13
C ILE A 70 0.20 -6.75 -12.22
N SER A 71 -0.71 -6.92 -11.26
CA SER A 71 -2.04 -6.30 -11.32
C SER A 71 -2.03 -4.83 -10.86
N TYR A 72 -1.99 -4.54 -9.56
CA TYR A 72 -2.18 -3.18 -9.07
C TYR A 72 -1.18 -2.19 -9.68
N HIS A 73 0.08 -2.57 -9.74
CA HIS A 73 1.16 -1.73 -10.24
C HIS A 73 1.15 -1.63 -11.77
N ARG A 74 1.52 -2.70 -12.49
CA ARG A 74 1.77 -2.61 -13.95
C ARG A 74 0.49 -2.54 -14.78
N ASN A 75 -0.51 -3.35 -14.47
CA ASN A 75 -1.74 -3.40 -15.25
C ASN A 75 -2.71 -2.27 -14.89
N LEU A 76 -3.08 -2.11 -13.62
CA LEU A 76 -4.10 -1.14 -13.21
C LEU A 76 -3.56 0.29 -13.13
N ALA A 77 -2.42 0.51 -12.46
CA ALA A 77 -1.90 1.86 -12.28
C ALA A 77 -1.21 2.40 -13.54
N HIS A 78 -0.30 1.61 -14.13
CA HIS A 78 0.49 2.02 -15.30
C HIS A 78 -0.10 1.67 -16.65
N ARG A 79 -1.07 0.74 -16.72
CA ARG A 79 -1.65 0.26 -17.98
C ARG A 79 -0.59 -0.20 -18.99
N SER A 80 0.47 -0.83 -18.51
CA SER A 80 1.62 -1.25 -19.33
C SER A 80 1.28 -2.38 -20.32
N PHE A 81 0.18 -3.08 -20.10
CA PHE A 81 -0.34 -4.14 -20.98
C PHE A 81 -1.83 -4.34 -20.73
N ILE A 82 -2.51 -5.01 -21.67
CA ILE A 82 -3.94 -5.31 -21.62
C ILE A 82 -4.14 -6.79 -21.28
N LEU A 83 -5.08 -7.08 -20.37
CA LEU A 83 -5.50 -8.44 -20.04
C LEU A 83 -6.97 -8.66 -20.42
N PRO A 84 -7.40 -9.90 -20.71
CA PRO A 84 -8.82 -10.21 -20.75
C PRO A 84 -9.43 -9.99 -19.35
N LYS A 85 -10.67 -9.49 -19.29
CA LYS A 85 -11.27 -8.99 -18.04
C LYS A 85 -11.34 -10.00 -16.91
N TRP A 86 -11.57 -11.27 -17.21
CA TRP A 86 -11.58 -12.32 -16.18
C TRP A 86 -10.23 -12.46 -15.48
N LEU A 87 -9.12 -12.30 -16.21
CA LEU A 87 -7.76 -12.41 -15.68
C LEU A 87 -7.33 -11.13 -14.95
N GLU A 88 -7.70 -9.97 -15.49
CA GLU A 88 -7.55 -8.67 -14.81
C GLU A 88 -8.22 -8.70 -13.43
N TYR A 89 -9.47 -9.17 -13.37
CA TYR A 89 -10.23 -9.27 -12.13
C TYR A 89 -9.68 -10.33 -11.18
N LEU A 90 -9.24 -11.48 -11.69
CA LEU A 90 -8.59 -12.51 -10.88
C LEU A 90 -7.34 -11.95 -10.19
N PHE A 91 -6.42 -11.32 -10.93
CA PHE A 91 -5.20 -10.78 -10.35
C PHE A 91 -5.48 -9.60 -9.42
N ALA A 92 -6.47 -8.75 -9.72
CA ALA A 92 -6.91 -7.71 -8.79
C ALA A 92 -7.45 -8.30 -7.48
N TYR A 93 -8.20 -9.40 -7.54
CA TYR A 93 -8.67 -10.09 -6.35
C TYR A 93 -7.52 -10.67 -5.52
N CYS A 94 -6.49 -11.22 -6.16
CA CYS A 94 -5.27 -11.64 -5.46
C CYS A 94 -4.62 -10.49 -4.67
N GLY A 95 -4.61 -9.27 -5.24
CA GLY A 95 -4.06 -8.07 -4.59
C GLY A 95 -4.80 -7.65 -3.32
N VAL A 96 -6.11 -7.89 -3.23
CA VAL A 96 -6.91 -7.60 -2.02
C VAL A 96 -6.36 -8.31 -0.78
N HIS A 97 -5.78 -9.49 -0.96
CA HIS A 97 -5.24 -10.29 0.14
C HIS A 97 -3.81 -9.89 0.57
N ALA A 98 -3.24 -8.82 0.00
CA ALA A 98 -1.90 -8.32 0.35
C ALA A 98 -1.88 -7.32 1.53
N LEU A 99 -3.05 -6.92 2.06
CA LEU A 99 -3.21 -5.92 3.12
C LEU A 99 -2.63 -4.53 2.76
N GLN A 100 -2.64 -4.14 1.49
CA GLN A 100 -2.15 -2.83 1.03
C GLN A 100 -3.25 -1.83 0.65
N GLY A 101 -4.51 -2.18 0.90
CA GLY A 101 -5.68 -1.42 0.46
C GLY A 101 -6.39 -2.06 -0.72
N ASP A 102 -7.59 -1.56 -1.03
CA ASP A 102 -8.35 -2.03 -2.18
C ASP A 102 -7.78 -1.44 -3.50
N PRO A 103 -8.17 -2.00 -4.67
CA PRO A 103 -7.59 -1.60 -5.95
C PRO A 103 -7.77 -0.10 -6.26
N ILE A 104 -8.89 0.51 -5.85
CA ILE A 104 -9.18 1.91 -6.16
C ILE A 104 -8.22 2.83 -5.38
N ASP A 105 -8.12 2.60 -4.07
CA ASP A 105 -7.29 3.42 -3.18
C ASP A 105 -5.79 3.25 -3.47
N TRP A 106 -5.34 2.02 -3.70
CA TRP A 106 -3.94 1.73 -4.01
C TRP A 106 -3.52 2.40 -5.33
N VAL A 107 -4.30 2.20 -6.40
CA VAL A 107 -4.00 2.76 -7.73
C VAL A 107 -4.08 4.29 -7.70
N SER A 108 -5.03 4.86 -6.97
CA SER A 108 -5.13 6.32 -6.81
C SER A 108 -3.89 6.91 -6.14
N THR A 109 -3.44 6.29 -5.05
CA THR A 109 -2.24 6.70 -4.32
C THR A 109 -1.00 6.57 -5.19
N HIS A 110 -0.86 5.45 -5.92
CA HIS A 110 0.28 5.19 -6.81
C HIS A 110 0.35 6.17 -8.00
N ARG A 111 -0.79 6.45 -8.65
CA ARG A 111 -0.89 7.46 -9.72
C ARG A 111 -0.56 8.86 -9.18
N CYS A 112 -0.94 9.17 -7.94
CA CYS A 112 -0.56 10.42 -7.28
C CYS A 112 0.95 10.51 -7.03
N HIS A 113 1.56 9.43 -6.53
CA HIS A 113 3.02 9.33 -6.37
C HIS A 113 3.75 9.64 -7.68
N HIS A 114 3.44 8.95 -8.79
CA HIS A 114 4.10 9.22 -10.07
C HIS A 114 3.88 10.63 -10.61
N ARG A 115 2.71 11.24 -10.36
CA ARG A 115 2.43 12.61 -10.79
C ARG A 115 3.29 13.64 -10.04
N PHE A 116 3.64 13.36 -8.79
CA PHE A 116 4.29 14.31 -7.88
C PHE A 116 5.58 13.78 -7.27
N VAL A 117 6.21 12.80 -7.92
CA VAL A 117 7.29 11.97 -7.39
C VAL A 117 8.40 12.79 -6.74
N ASP A 118 8.76 12.40 -5.51
CA ASP A 118 9.78 13.07 -4.69
C ASP A 118 9.59 14.59 -4.58
N THR A 119 8.33 15.02 -4.45
CA THR A 119 7.99 16.39 -4.05
C THR A 119 7.23 16.36 -2.74
N GLU A 120 6.92 17.52 -2.17
CA GLU A 120 6.05 17.59 -1.00
C GLU A 120 4.64 17.05 -1.26
N LYS A 121 4.18 17.02 -2.51
CA LYS A 121 2.85 16.51 -2.89
C LYS A 121 2.82 14.99 -3.02
N ASP A 122 3.96 14.32 -3.08
CA ASP A 122 4.05 12.86 -3.10
C ASP A 122 3.53 12.26 -1.77
N PRO A 123 2.55 11.34 -1.81
CA PRO A 123 2.02 10.62 -0.64
C PRO A 123 3.06 10.06 0.33
N HIS A 124 4.14 9.46 -0.21
CA HIS A 124 5.16 8.74 0.55
C HIS A 124 6.57 9.18 0.17
N SER A 125 6.71 10.48 -0.10
CA SER A 125 7.96 11.11 -0.54
C SER A 125 9.18 10.73 0.31
N PRO A 126 10.28 10.24 -0.28
CA PRO A 126 11.52 9.92 0.42
C PRO A 126 12.21 11.16 0.99
N ILE A 127 11.95 12.36 0.45
CA ILE A 127 12.49 13.63 0.95
C ILE A 127 12.01 13.96 2.38
N GLN A 128 10.95 13.27 2.85
CA GLN A 128 10.42 13.38 4.21
C GLN A 128 11.07 12.38 5.19
N GLY A 129 12.03 11.57 4.72
CA GLY A 129 12.82 10.63 5.51
C GLY A 129 12.52 9.16 5.19
N PHE A 130 13.49 8.30 5.51
CA PHE A 130 13.38 6.84 5.32
C PHE A 130 12.16 6.25 6.02
N TRP A 131 11.99 6.50 7.33
CA TRP A 131 10.86 5.95 8.10
C TRP A 131 9.50 6.50 7.65
N PHE A 132 9.48 7.69 7.06
CA PHE A 132 8.28 8.26 6.47
C PHE A 132 7.86 7.47 5.22
N SER A 133 8.74 7.45 4.21
CA SER A 133 8.49 6.74 2.94
C SER A 133 8.30 5.25 3.11
N HIS A 134 8.96 4.63 4.09
CA HIS A 134 8.87 3.19 4.33
C HIS A 134 7.53 2.78 4.95
N ILE A 135 7.08 3.40 6.05
CA ILE A 135 5.90 2.86 6.77
C ILE A 135 5.00 3.92 7.41
N THR A 136 5.56 5.02 7.94
CA THR A 136 4.76 5.94 8.76
C THR A 136 3.83 6.84 7.95
N TRP A 137 3.99 6.91 6.63
CA TRP A 137 3.04 7.59 5.74
C TRP A 137 1.62 6.97 5.80
N LEU A 138 1.51 5.65 6.03
CA LEU A 138 0.24 4.92 6.12
C LEU A 138 -0.62 5.39 7.29
N VAL A 139 0.03 5.65 8.42
CA VAL A 139 -0.62 6.16 9.62
C VAL A 139 -0.68 7.68 9.60
N ASN A 140 -0.70 8.31 8.41
CA ASN A 140 -0.84 9.75 8.21
C ASN A 140 -1.99 10.13 7.28
N SER A 141 -3.18 9.59 7.57
CA SER A 141 -4.44 9.81 6.83
C SER A 141 -4.66 11.29 6.50
N TYR A 142 -4.47 12.20 7.46
CA TYR A 142 -4.62 13.64 7.24
C TYR A 142 -3.74 14.21 6.12
N VAL A 143 -2.44 13.89 6.13
CA VAL A 143 -1.50 14.37 5.12
C VAL A 143 -1.76 13.67 3.79
N LEU A 144 -2.06 12.38 3.83
CA LEU A 144 -2.38 11.57 2.67
C LEU A 144 -3.63 12.08 1.94
N THR A 145 -4.74 12.28 2.66
CA THR A 145 -5.98 12.85 2.10
C THR A 145 -5.73 14.24 1.52
N LYS A 146 -4.95 15.10 2.19
CA LYS A 146 -4.62 16.43 1.64
C LYS A 146 -3.88 16.32 0.29
N LYS A 147 -2.95 15.36 0.16
CA LYS A 147 -2.09 15.20 -1.02
C LYS A 147 -2.83 14.53 -2.19
N VAL A 148 -3.50 13.42 -1.92
CA VAL A 148 -4.20 12.60 -2.94
C VAL A 148 -5.56 13.22 -3.31
N CYS A 149 -6.20 13.89 -2.35
CA CYS A 149 -7.61 14.28 -2.38
C CYS A 149 -7.84 15.72 -1.84
N PRO A 150 -7.17 16.76 -2.37
CA PRO A 150 -7.12 18.11 -1.76
C PRO A 150 -8.48 18.81 -1.62
N LYS A 151 -9.41 18.57 -2.56
CA LYS A 151 -10.79 19.13 -2.55
C LYS A 151 -11.57 18.74 -1.28
N TYR A 152 -11.19 17.65 -0.63
CA TYR A 152 -11.92 17.05 0.49
C TYR A 152 -11.34 17.42 1.86
N PHE A 153 -10.28 18.24 1.89
CA PHE A 153 -9.63 18.70 3.12
C PHE A 153 -10.41 19.80 3.87
N VAL A 154 -11.24 20.55 3.14
CA VAL A 154 -11.97 21.72 3.67
C VAL A 154 -13.13 21.31 4.59
N ASP A 155 -13.69 20.11 4.44
CA ASP A 155 -14.87 19.63 5.18
C ASP A 155 -14.53 18.69 6.37
N ARG A 156 -13.53 19.10 7.17
CA ARG A 156 -12.84 18.25 8.16
C ARG A 156 -13.74 17.73 9.30
N GLN A 157 -14.84 18.41 9.64
CA GLN A 157 -15.70 18.06 10.78
C GLN A 157 -16.53 16.79 10.57
N LYS A 158 -16.69 16.31 9.34
CA LYS A 158 -17.41 15.05 9.02
C LYS A 158 -16.52 13.81 8.92
N LEU A 159 -15.19 13.97 8.84
CA LEU A 159 -14.23 12.91 8.48
C LEU A 159 -13.95 11.90 9.62
N GLU A 160 -14.30 12.23 10.86
CA GLU A 160 -13.98 11.42 12.05
C GLU A 160 -14.77 10.10 12.15
N ARG A 161 -15.74 9.86 11.24
CA ARG A 161 -16.87 8.98 11.56
C ARG A 161 -16.95 7.59 10.93
N ASN A 162 -16.00 7.05 10.16
CA ASN A 162 -15.77 5.59 9.96
C ASN A 162 -14.88 5.30 8.74
N MET A 163 -13.94 4.35 8.87
CA MET A 163 -13.10 3.81 7.80
C MET A 163 -13.90 3.28 6.59
N PHE A 164 -15.14 2.81 6.83
CA PHE A 164 -16.07 2.32 5.81
C PHE A 164 -16.79 3.41 4.99
N MET A 165 -16.63 4.69 5.35
CA MET A 165 -17.53 5.74 4.86
C MET A 165 -16.84 7.01 4.35
N VAL A 166 -15.50 7.05 4.32
CA VAL A 166 -14.74 8.17 3.75
C VAL A 166 -14.95 8.28 2.23
N TYR A 167 -15.27 7.18 1.56
CA TYR A 167 -15.28 7.14 0.09
C TYR A 167 -16.67 7.07 -0.55
N MET A 168 -17.75 6.95 0.24
CA MET A 168 -19.09 6.68 -0.30
C MET A 168 -20.03 7.89 -0.32
N LYS A 169 -19.75 8.97 0.43
CA LYS A 169 -20.72 10.08 0.56
C LYS A 169 -20.32 11.40 -0.10
N GLN A 170 -19.06 11.60 -0.53
CA GLN A 170 -18.57 12.96 -0.81
C GLN A 170 -17.65 13.15 -2.04
N GLY A 171 -17.59 12.19 -2.98
CA GLY A 171 -16.80 12.33 -4.22
C GLY A 171 -15.34 11.87 -4.08
N ARG A 172 -14.80 11.24 -5.13
CA ARG A 172 -13.54 10.47 -5.10
C ARG A 172 -12.44 11.12 -5.96
N PRO A 173 -11.16 10.70 -5.85
CA PRO A 173 -10.08 11.29 -6.64
C PRO A 173 -10.29 11.09 -8.16
N GLU A 174 -10.17 12.16 -8.94
CA GLU A 174 -10.45 12.18 -10.38
C GLU A 174 -9.47 11.31 -11.22
N ASN A 175 -8.44 10.73 -10.60
CA ASN A 175 -7.40 9.96 -11.27
C ASN A 175 -7.69 8.45 -11.38
N VAL A 176 -8.84 7.94 -10.91
CA VAL A 176 -9.22 6.50 -10.95
C VAL A 176 -10.63 6.24 -11.46
N GLY A 177 -11.23 7.20 -12.17
CA GLY A 177 -12.59 7.06 -12.72
C GLY A 177 -12.77 5.85 -13.66
N ASP A 178 -11.70 5.31 -14.22
CA ASP A 178 -11.68 4.07 -15.01
C ASP A 178 -11.99 2.81 -14.18
N LEU A 179 -11.48 2.71 -12.95
CA LEU A 179 -11.77 1.61 -12.04
C LEU A 179 -13.17 1.79 -11.43
N GLU A 180 -13.53 3.02 -11.08
CA GLU A 180 -14.80 3.32 -10.41
C GLU A 180 -16.03 3.04 -11.26
N LYS A 181 -15.91 3.16 -12.58
CA LYS A 181 -16.99 2.80 -13.52
C LYS A 181 -17.34 1.31 -13.46
N GLN A 182 -16.42 0.45 -13.01
CA GLN A 182 -16.61 -0.99 -13.00
C GLN A 182 -17.19 -1.48 -11.67
N ALA A 183 -18.26 -2.28 -11.74
CA ALA A 183 -18.94 -2.80 -10.55
C ALA A 183 -18.04 -3.70 -9.68
N PHE A 184 -17.16 -4.46 -10.32
CA PHE A 184 -16.20 -5.35 -9.66
C PHE A 184 -15.30 -4.60 -8.65
N TYR A 185 -14.65 -3.52 -9.07
CA TYR A 185 -13.78 -2.75 -8.18
C TYR A 185 -14.56 -2.04 -7.08
N ARG A 186 -15.78 -1.55 -7.36
CA ARG A 186 -16.67 -1.00 -6.33
C ARG A 186 -17.09 -2.06 -5.30
N PHE A 187 -17.27 -3.30 -5.72
CA PHE A 187 -17.55 -4.42 -4.81
C PHE A 187 -16.35 -4.66 -3.90
N LEU A 188 -15.15 -4.89 -4.46
CA LEU A 188 -13.93 -5.12 -3.67
C LEU A 188 -13.64 -4.00 -2.67
N HIS A 189 -13.82 -2.74 -3.07
CA HIS A 189 -13.67 -1.60 -2.18
C HIS A 189 -14.63 -1.65 -0.98
N LYS A 190 -15.89 -2.03 -1.19
CA LYS A 190 -16.89 -2.14 -0.11
C LYS A 190 -16.68 -3.34 0.79
N THR A 191 -16.13 -4.43 0.27
CA THR A 191 -16.00 -5.71 0.99
C THR A 191 -14.57 -6.05 1.37
N TYR A 192 -13.62 -5.11 1.25
CA TYR A 192 -12.19 -5.32 1.43
C TYR A 192 -11.83 -6.13 2.69
N PHE A 193 -12.30 -5.69 3.86
CA PHE A 193 -12.03 -6.38 5.13
C PHE A 193 -12.67 -7.77 5.23
N LEU A 194 -13.81 -7.99 4.57
CA LEU A 194 -14.47 -9.29 4.55
C LEU A 194 -13.62 -10.32 3.81
N HIS A 195 -12.98 -9.95 2.70
CA HIS A 195 -12.10 -10.85 1.95
C HIS A 195 -10.87 -11.27 2.76
N LEU A 196 -10.28 -10.33 3.51
CA LEU A 196 -9.16 -10.62 4.42
C LEU A 196 -9.58 -11.57 5.55
N LEU A 197 -10.74 -11.30 6.17
CA LEU A 197 -11.29 -12.15 7.23
C LEU A 197 -11.61 -13.55 6.71
N LEU A 198 -12.22 -13.66 5.52
CA LEU A 198 -12.55 -14.94 4.90
C LEU A 198 -11.30 -15.79 4.65
N LEU A 199 -10.21 -15.18 4.16
CA LEU A 199 -8.94 -15.89 3.98
C LEU A 199 -8.36 -16.35 5.31
N ALA A 200 -8.43 -15.53 6.36
CA ALA A 200 -7.98 -15.93 7.70
C ALA A 200 -8.78 -17.13 8.21
N VAL A 201 -10.11 -17.08 8.14
CA VAL A 201 -10.99 -18.19 8.56
C VAL A 201 -10.68 -19.46 7.76
N LEU A 202 -10.50 -19.35 6.45
CA LEU A 202 -10.17 -20.49 5.59
C LEU A 202 -8.82 -21.11 5.98
N LEU A 203 -7.78 -20.29 6.19
CA LEU A 203 -6.47 -20.77 6.62
C LEU A 203 -6.51 -21.46 7.98
N TYR A 204 -7.26 -20.90 8.92
CA TYR A 204 -7.46 -21.53 10.22
C TYR A 204 -8.18 -22.87 10.10
N ALA A 205 -9.23 -22.95 9.28
CA ALA A 205 -9.96 -24.20 9.05
C ALA A 205 -9.08 -25.28 8.39
N MET A 206 -8.13 -24.88 7.53
CA MET A 206 -7.25 -25.82 6.82
C MET A 206 -6.08 -26.34 7.64
N GLY A 207 -5.47 -25.49 8.49
CA GLY A 207 -4.22 -25.86 9.18
C GLY A 207 -4.00 -25.17 10.52
N GLY A 208 -5.07 -24.63 11.11
CA GLY A 208 -5.08 -24.06 12.45
C GLY A 208 -4.21 -22.82 12.60
N VAL A 209 -3.71 -22.62 13.83
CA VAL A 209 -2.90 -21.47 14.23
C VAL A 209 -1.62 -21.31 13.39
N PRO A 210 -0.86 -22.37 13.03
CA PRO A 210 0.29 -22.23 12.14
C PRO A 210 -0.03 -21.57 10.80
N PHE A 211 -1.14 -21.94 10.16
CA PHE A 211 -1.54 -21.38 8.86
C PHE A 211 -1.98 -19.92 8.99
N LEU A 212 -2.60 -19.54 10.10
CA LEU A 212 -2.90 -18.13 10.39
C LEU A 212 -1.61 -17.31 10.59
N ILE A 213 -0.69 -17.78 11.42
CA ILE A 213 0.54 -17.04 11.73
C ILE A 213 1.40 -16.87 10.48
N TRP A 214 1.64 -17.94 9.75
CA TRP A 214 2.47 -17.91 8.55
C TRP A 214 1.75 -17.25 7.37
N GLY A 215 0.49 -17.61 7.13
CA GLY A 215 -0.31 -17.14 6.00
C GLY A 215 -0.83 -15.72 6.14
N MET A 216 -1.20 -15.26 7.35
CA MET A 216 -1.69 -13.89 7.59
C MET A 216 -0.68 -12.99 8.31
N GLY A 217 0.20 -13.53 9.15
CA GLY A 217 1.25 -12.74 9.81
C GLY A 217 2.48 -12.58 8.92
N VAL A 218 3.33 -13.61 8.91
CA VAL A 218 4.66 -13.59 8.27
C VAL A 218 4.57 -13.18 6.81
N ARG A 219 3.70 -13.84 6.03
CA ARG A 219 3.54 -13.54 4.60
C ARG A 219 3.15 -12.09 4.35
N ILE A 220 2.21 -11.54 5.12
CA ILE A 220 1.76 -10.16 4.93
C ILE A 220 2.88 -9.19 5.27
N VAL A 221 3.57 -9.37 6.40
CA VAL A 221 4.69 -8.50 6.81
C VAL A 221 5.81 -8.52 5.77
N VAL A 222 6.17 -9.68 5.24
CA VAL A 222 7.17 -9.81 4.17
C VAL A 222 6.73 -9.06 2.91
N VAL A 223 5.49 -9.26 2.43
CA VAL A 223 4.96 -8.55 1.25
C VAL A 223 4.95 -7.03 1.46
N LEU A 224 4.53 -6.57 2.65
CA LEU A 224 4.50 -5.15 3.00
C LEU A 224 5.90 -4.54 2.94
N HIS A 225 6.88 -5.12 3.63
CA HIS A 225 8.24 -4.56 3.67
C HIS A 225 8.94 -4.60 2.31
N ILE A 226 8.78 -5.66 1.51
CA ILE A 226 9.33 -5.71 0.15
C ILE A 226 8.73 -4.57 -0.69
N THR A 227 7.41 -4.34 -0.59
CA THR A 227 6.77 -3.26 -1.34
C THR A 227 7.22 -1.89 -0.84
N PHE A 228 7.34 -1.72 0.48
CA PHE A 228 7.75 -0.46 1.10
C PHE A 228 9.22 -0.12 0.85
N MET A 229 10.07 -1.12 0.61
CA MET A 229 11.45 -0.89 0.15
C MET A 229 11.49 -0.24 -1.23
N VAL A 230 10.48 -0.39 -2.08
CA VAL A 230 10.38 0.35 -3.35
C VAL A 230 10.24 1.84 -3.07
N ASN A 231 9.41 2.23 -2.11
CA ASN A 231 9.20 3.64 -1.75
C ASN A 231 10.41 4.27 -1.06
N SER A 232 11.15 3.48 -0.27
CA SER A 232 12.24 4.00 0.57
C SER A 232 13.62 3.65 0.02
N VAL A 233 14.00 2.38 0.02
CA VAL A 233 15.34 1.93 -0.40
C VAL A 233 15.59 2.32 -1.85
N CYS A 234 14.65 2.04 -2.75
CA CYS A 234 14.77 2.33 -4.19
C CYS A 234 14.62 3.82 -4.54
N HIS A 235 14.53 4.72 -3.56
CA HIS A 235 14.61 6.16 -3.79
C HIS A 235 15.74 6.84 -2.99
N ILE A 236 16.37 6.14 -2.05
CA ILE A 236 17.40 6.71 -1.17
C ILE A 236 18.78 6.12 -1.48
N TRP A 237 18.86 4.82 -1.77
CA TRP A 237 20.11 4.11 -2.00
C TRP A 237 20.08 3.29 -3.28
N GLY A 238 21.22 3.19 -3.97
CA GLY A 238 21.38 2.36 -5.16
C GLY A 238 22.02 3.11 -6.33
N LYS A 239 22.00 2.49 -7.51
CA LYS A 239 22.63 3.05 -8.72
C LYS A 239 21.60 3.73 -9.62
N ARG A 240 21.93 4.88 -10.19
CA ARG A 240 21.15 5.54 -11.25
C ARG A 240 21.95 5.53 -12.54
N LEU A 241 21.58 4.65 -13.49
CA LEU A 241 22.22 4.68 -14.81
C LEU A 241 21.41 5.52 -15.82
N TRP A 242 20.13 5.79 -15.54
CA TRP A 242 19.24 6.58 -16.38
C TRP A 242 19.11 7.99 -15.80
N LYS A 243 19.09 9.00 -16.67
CA LYS A 243 18.83 10.38 -16.29
C LYS A 243 17.32 10.59 -16.13
N THR A 244 16.81 10.45 -14.91
CA THR A 244 15.43 10.77 -14.54
C THR A 244 15.37 12.05 -13.69
N ASN A 245 14.19 12.63 -13.58
CA ASN A 245 13.94 13.82 -12.74
C ASN A 245 13.46 13.43 -11.32
N ASP A 246 13.51 12.14 -11.00
CA ASP A 246 13.15 11.56 -9.71
C ASP A 246 14.40 11.03 -8.99
N LEU A 247 14.18 10.54 -7.78
CA LEU A 247 15.18 9.96 -6.90
C LEU A 247 15.26 8.44 -7.04
N SER A 248 14.58 7.83 -8.00
CA SER A 248 14.56 6.38 -8.15
C SER A 248 15.96 5.80 -8.41
N THR A 249 16.23 4.62 -7.88
CA THR A 249 17.52 3.93 -7.93
C THR A 249 17.31 2.43 -8.17
N ASN A 250 18.30 1.81 -8.82
CA ASN A 250 18.35 0.37 -9.02
C ASN A 250 19.06 -0.31 -7.85
N ASN A 251 18.41 -1.34 -7.30
CA ASN A 251 18.91 -2.22 -6.25
C ASN A 251 18.76 -3.68 -6.72
N TRP A 252 19.79 -4.51 -6.50
CA TRP A 252 19.88 -5.90 -6.96
C TRP A 252 20.05 -6.85 -5.79
#